data_AF-A0A7W1F4X5-F1
#
_entry.id   AF-A0A7W1F4X5-F1
#
_cell.length_a   1.000
_cell.length_b   1.000
_cell.length_c   1.000
_cell.angle_alpha   90.00
_cell.angle_beta   90.00
_cell.angle_gamma   90.00
#
_symmetry.space_group_name_H-M   'P 1'
#
loop_
_entity.id
_entity.type
_entity.pdbx_description
1 polymer ?
#
loop_
_entity_poly.entity_id
_entity_poly.type
_entity_poly.pdbx_seq_one_letter_code
_entity_poly.pdbx_strand_id
1 'polypeptide(L)'
;MESVDIPVIEDFADIAALDRYVEIPDDWWVAAADVQGSTTAIRAGRYKDVNLLGVSTIAAVVNALKPLRVPFVFGGDGATFCVPGSAVGAVRAALASVRALGRESFDLELRIGVVPVSAVRAAGKRVLVAYFRSSPTYLQAVFAGGGMSWAERVLKDEARSGRYAIPGDTATAAGADCGGLECRWSEIVSPHGETVALLVQATGYDDASESETYRAAIAAIDAAYGDARRSHPVSADRLRLGPASALGGEQAVRTHRRGLGAR
;
A
#
# COMPACT_ATOMS: atom_id res chain seq x y z
N MET A 1 -18.96 -11.71 10.16
CA MET A 1 -17.50 -11.92 10.19
C MET A 1 -17.18 -12.74 8.97
N GLU A 2 -17.20 -12.10 7.80
CA GLU A 2 -16.96 -12.78 6.53
C GLU A 2 -15.48 -12.67 6.24
N SER A 3 -14.70 -13.64 6.73
CA SER A 3 -13.31 -13.79 6.33
C SER A 3 -13.28 -14.61 5.05
N VAL A 4 -12.84 -14.01 3.94
CA VAL A 4 -12.40 -14.76 2.77
C VAL A 4 -11.14 -15.51 3.16
N ASP A 5 -11.09 -16.82 2.92
CA ASP A 5 -9.86 -17.59 3.08
C ASP A 5 -8.93 -17.25 1.91
N ILE A 6 -7.88 -16.46 2.19
CA ILE A 6 -6.95 -15.98 1.18
C ILE A 6 -5.76 -16.96 1.11
N PRO A 7 -5.51 -17.58 -0.06
CA PRO A 7 -4.44 -18.56 -0.22
C PRO A 7 -3.07 -17.93 0.01
N VAL A 8 -2.13 -18.75 0.49
CA VAL A 8 -0.73 -18.36 0.67
C VAL A 8 0.14 -19.01 -0.41
N ILE A 9 0.89 -18.17 -1.11
CA ILE A 9 1.91 -18.50 -2.10
C ILE A 9 3.27 -18.49 -1.40
N GLU A 10 4.01 -19.59 -1.55
CA GLU A 10 5.33 -19.78 -0.93
C GLU A 10 6.47 -19.51 -1.93
N ASP A 11 6.28 -19.81 -3.22
CA ASP A 11 7.26 -19.52 -4.29
C ASP A 11 6.91 -18.20 -4.98
N PHE A 12 7.88 -17.30 -5.13
CA PHE A 12 7.64 -16.01 -5.77
C PHE A 12 7.23 -16.14 -7.25
N ALA A 13 7.73 -17.16 -7.97
CA ALA A 13 7.36 -17.37 -9.37
C ALA A 13 5.85 -17.67 -9.54
N ASP A 14 5.23 -18.25 -8.51
CA ASP A 14 3.81 -18.61 -8.51
C ASP A 14 2.88 -17.39 -8.37
N ILE A 15 3.39 -16.18 -8.07
CA ILE A 15 2.56 -14.97 -8.10
C ILE A 15 2.00 -14.69 -9.50
N ALA A 16 2.66 -15.20 -10.54
CA ALA A 16 2.20 -15.08 -11.92
C ALA A 16 1.02 -16.02 -12.22
N ALA A 17 0.74 -17.01 -11.38
CA ALA A 17 -0.30 -18.02 -11.61
C ALA A 17 -1.64 -17.59 -10.98
N LEU A 18 -2.56 -17.08 -11.80
CA LEU A 18 -3.83 -16.52 -11.32
C LEU A 18 -4.78 -17.55 -10.68
N ASP A 19 -4.59 -18.84 -10.94
CA ASP A 19 -5.30 -19.94 -10.28
C ASP A 19 -4.90 -20.11 -8.80
N ARG A 20 -3.85 -19.41 -8.35
CA ARG A 20 -3.44 -19.31 -6.94
C ARG A 20 -4.13 -18.19 -6.18
N TYR A 21 -5.04 -17.45 -6.81
CA TYR A 21 -5.73 -16.31 -6.21
C TYR A 21 -7.19 -16.64 -5.93
N VAL A 22 -7.75 -15.99 -4.92
CA VAL A 22 -9.19 -15.96 -4.67
C VAL A 22 -9.76 -14.62 -5.09
N GLU A 23 -10.99 -14.64 -5.60
CA GLU A 23 -11.71 -13.42 -5.94
C GLU A 23 -12.42 -12.83 -4.71
N ILE A 24 -12.28 -11.52 -4.51
CA ILE A 24 -12.96 -10.81 -3.43
C ILE A 24 -14.48 -10.72 -3.71
N PRO A 25 -15.33 -10.98 -2.70
CA PRO A 25 -16.80 -10.88 -2.80
C PRO A 25 -17.34 -9.47 -3.10
N ASP A 26 -18.59 -9.40 -3.56
CA ASP A 26 -19.23 -8.14 -3.98
C ASP A 26 -19.60 -7.19 -2.84
N ASP A 27 -19.77 -7.70 -1.62
CA ASP A 27 -20.07 -6.91 -0.42
C ASP A 27 -18.82 -6.24 0.20
N TRP A 28 -17.65 -6.51 -0.38
CA TRP A 28 -16.39 -5.88 -0.02
C TRP A 28 -16.14 -4.57 -0.78
N TRP A 29 -15.13 -3.84 -0.31
CA TRP A 29 -14.78 -2.51 -0.80
C TRP A 29 -13.27 -2.40 -1.00
N VAL A 30 -12.88 -1.69 -2.06
CA VAL A 30 -11.53 -1.22 -2.27
C VAL A 30 -11.42 0.17 -1.66
N ALA A 31 -10.62 0.33 -0.60
CA ALA A 31 -10.29 1.61 -0.02
C ALA A 31 -8.91 2.05 -0.52
N ALA A 32 -8.73 3.33 -0.85
CA ALA A 32 -7.44 3.83 -1.31
C ALA A 32 -7.14 5.21 -0.75
N ALA A 33 -5.85 5.48 -0.58
CA ALA A 33 -5.29 6.81 -0.35
C ALA A 33 -4.06 7.01 -1.23
N ASP A 34 -3.90 8.21 -1.79
CA ASP A 34 -2.66 8.64 -2.47
C ASP A 34 -2.39 10.14 -2.24
N VAL A 35 -1.11 10.51 -2.15
CA VAL A 35 -0.69 11.91 -2.01
C VAL A 35 -0.88 12.64 -3.34
N GLN A 36 -1.69 13.69 -3.34
CA GLN A 36 -1.90 14.51 -4.53
C GLN A 36 -0.62 15.26 -4.90
N GLY A 37 -0.22 15.20 -6.17
CA GLY A 37 0.99 15.87 -6.64
C GLY A 37 2.29 15.28 -6.08
N SER A 38 2.28 14.02 -5.63
CA SER A 38 3.44 13.32 -5.04
C SER A 38 4.71 13.44 -5.89
N THR A 39 4.60 13.31 -7.21
CA THR A 39 5.73 13.44 -8.14
C THR A 39 6.40 14.82 -8.03
N THR A 40 5.62 15.89 -7.94
CA THR A 40 6.13 17.26 -7.78
C THR A 40 6.78 17.44 -6.41
N ALA A 41 6.14 16.95 -5.35
CA ALA A 41 6.69 17.00 -3.99
C ALA A 41 8.02 16.22 -3.87
N ILE A 42 8.12 15.03 -4.47
CA ILE A 42 9.34 14.23 -4.52
C ILE A 42 10.45 14.99 -5.24
N ARG A 43 10.17 15.60 -6.40
CA ARG A 43 11.14 16.45 -7.13
C ARG A 43 11.60 17.66 -6.32
N ALA A 44 10.76 18.16 -5.40
CA ALA A 44 11.10 19.21 -4.45
C ALA A 44 11.85 18.70 -3.19
N GLY A 45 12.34 17.46 -3.20
CA GLY A 45 13.11 16.89 -2.08
C GLY A 45 12.26 16.33 -0.94
N ARG A 46 10.93 16.26 -1.10
CA ARG A 46 9.99 15.84 -0.04
C ARG A 46 9.65 14.35 -0.07
N TYR A 47 10.55 13.52 -0.60
CA TYR A 47 10.35 12.07 -0.71
C TYR A 47 9.96 11.41 0.63
N LYS A 48 10.67 11.77 1.71
CA LYS A 48 10.41 11.20 3.04
C LYS A 48 9.02 11.55 3.57
N ASP A 49 8.57 12.79 3.38
CA ASP A 49 7.24 13.23 3.83
C ASP A 49 6.14 12.48 3.08
N VAL A 50 6.26 12.38 1.75
CA VAL A 50 5.32 11.66 0.88
C VAL A 50 5.24 10.19 1.28
N ASN A 51 6.39 9.54 1.44
CA ASN A 51 6.45 8.13 1.80
C ASN A 51 5.90 7.89 3.20
N LEU A 52 6.31 8.69 4.17
CA LEU A 52 5.85 8.58 5.56
C LEU A 52 4.33 8.75 5.66
N LEU A 53 3.75 9.69 4.93
CA LEU A 53 2.31 9.89 4.88
C LEU A 53 1.58 8.72 4.20
N GLY A 54 2.16 8.17 3.12
CA GLY A 54 1.69 6.93 2.50
C GLY A 54 1.65 5.76 3.49
N VAL A 55 2.73 5.51 4.23
CA VAL A 55 2.79 4.43 5.26
C VAL A 55 1.91 4.75 6.48
N SER A 56 1.68 6.02 6.81
CA SER A 56 0.75 6.42 7.88
C SER A 56 -0.68 5.98 7.59
N THR A 57 -1.07 5.94 6.31
CA THR A 57 -2.34 5.37 5.85
C THR A 57 -2.48 3.91 6.28
N ILE A 58 -1.43 3.10 6.06
CA ILE A 58 -1.41 1.68 6.43
C ILE A 58 -1.52 1.52 7.93
N ALA A 59 -0.69 2.23 8.69
CA ALA A 59 -0.70 2.15 10.15
C ALA A 59 -2.08 2.51 10.73
N ALA A 60 -2.67 3.62 10.29
CA ALA A 60 -3.96 4.08 10.77
C ALA A 60 -5.10 3.10 10.45
N VAL A 61 -5.17 2.59 9.22
CA VAL A 61 -6.22 1.63 8.82
C VAL A 61 -6.03 0.30 9.54
N VAL A 62 -4.81 -0.25 9.59
CA VAL A 62 -4.55 -1.52 10.29
C VAL A 62 -4.87 -1.40 11.77
N ASN A 63 -4.52 -0.29 12.42
CA ASN A 63 -4.84 -0.07 13.84
C ASN A 63 -6.33 0.08 14.08
N ALA A 64 -7.05 0.80 13.21
CA ALA A 64 -8.50 0.98 13.32
C ALA A 64 -9.30 -0.32 13.12
N LEU A 65 -8.71 -1.32 12.45
CA LEU A 65 -9.38 -2.59 12.17
C LEU A 65 -9.03 -3.71 13.15
N LYS A 66 -8.05 -3.54 14.05
CA LYS A 66 -7.66 -4.59 14.99
C LYS A 66 -8.87 -5.16 15.75
N PRO A 67 -8.99 -6.50 15.87
CA PRO A 67 -8.04 -7.53 15.45
C PRO A 67 -8.19 -8.03 14.00
N LEU A 68 -9.12 -7.47 13.21
CA LEU A 68 -9.33 -7.84 11.81
C LEU A 68 -8.08 -7.50 10.97
N ARG A 69 -7.63 -8.48 10.19
CA ARG A 69 -6.58 -8.30 9.18
C ARG A 69 -7.22 -8.18 7.81
N VAL A 70 -6.73 -7.23 7.01
CA VAL A 70 -7.19 -6.99 5.65
C VAL A 70 -6.00 -6.95 4.70
N PRO A 71 -6.12 -7.49 3.48
CA PRO A 71 -5.04 -7.41 2.50
C PRO A 71 -4.90 -5.97 1.98
N PHE A 72 -3.67 -5.52 1.81
CA PHE A 72 -3.35 -4.18 1.31
C PHE A 72 -2.04 -4.17 0.53
N VAL A 73 -1.88 -3.18 -0.33
CA VAL A 73 -0.65 -2.91 -1.09
C VAL A 73 -0.22 -1.46 -0.86
N PHE A 74 1.09 -1.25 -0.76
CA PHE A 74 1.71 0.07 -0.63
C PHE A 74 2.24 0.54 -1.99
N GLY A 75 1.85 1.75 -2.41
CA GLY A 75 2.26 2.34 -3.69
C GLY A 75 3.45 3.30 -3.61
N GLY A 76 3.97 3.58 -2.41
CA GLY A 76 5.05 4.54 -2.19
C GLY A 76 4.58 5.92 -1.72
N ASP A 77 3.48 6.42 -2.26
CA ASP A 77 2.83 7.69 -1.91
C ASP A 77 1.41 7.49 -1.35
N GLY A 78 1.03 6.24 -1.10
CA GLY A 78 -0.34 5.85 -0.84
C GLY A 78 -0.47 4.36 -0.57
N ALA A 79 -1.68 3.93 -0.22
CA ALA A 79 -1.99 2.52 0.01
C ALA A 79 -3.42 2.18 -0.40
N THR A 80 -3.60 0.95 -0.86
CA THR A 80 -4.90 0.42 -1.31
C THR A 80 -5.20 -0.86 -0.56
N PHE A 81 -6.43 -0.99 -0.04
CA PHE A 81 -6.89 -2.05 0.86
C PHE A 81 -8.14 -2.72 0.28
N CYS A 82 -8.32 -4.02 0.52
CA CYS A 82 -9.63 -4.65 0.36
C CYS A 82 -10.23 -4.94 1.73
N VAL A 83 -11.40 -4.38 2.00
CA VAL A 83 -12.04 -4.44 3.32
C VAL A 83 -13.49 -4.93 3.21
N PRO A 84 -13.98 -5.71 4.18
CA PRO A 84 -15.39 -6.09 4.20
C PRO A 84 -16.28 -4.86 4.44
N GLY A 85 -17.54 -4.92 3.99
CA GLY A 85 -18.49 -3.81 4.14
C GLY A 85 -18.65 -3.29 5.57
N SER A 86 -18.57 -4.18 6.56
CA SER A 86 -18.65 -3.83 8.00
C SER A 86 -17.49 -2.95 8.49
N ALA A 87 -16.35 -2.97 7.81
CA ALA A 87 -15.14 -2.21 8.18
C ALA A 87 -15.06 -0.82 7.53
N VAL A 88 -15.92 -0.53 6.53
CA VAL A 88 -15.85 0.70 5.72
C VAL A 88 -15.94 1.96 6.59
N GLY A 89 -16.79 1.98 7.62
CA GLY A 89 -16.93 3.14 8.51
C GLY A 89 -15.63 3.46 9.25
N ALA A 90 -14.99 2.44 9.84
CA ALA A 90 -13.70 2.60 10.53
C ALA A 90 -12.59 3.03 9.58
N VAL A 91 -12.54 2.45 8.38
CA VAL A 91 -11.57 2.82 7.33
C VAL A 91 -11.75 4.27 6.90
N ARG A 92 -13.00 4.73 6.65
CA ARG A 92 -13.27 6.12 6.28
C ARG A 92 -12.78 7.10 7.34
N ALA A 93 -13.03 6.80 8.62
CA ALA A 93 -12.56 7.63 9.73
C ALA A 93 -11.02 7.66 9.82
N ALA A 94 -10.36 6.50 9.70
CA ALA A 94 -8.91 6.41 9.71
C ALA A 94 -8.26 7.20 8.56
N LEU A 95 -8.77 7.02 7.32
CA LEU A 95 -8.29 7.74 6.15
C LEU A 95 -8.50 9.26 6.26
N ALA A 96 -9.66 9.70 6.77
CA ALA A 96 -9.92 11.12 7.02
C ALA A 96 -8.96 11.72 8.05
N SER A 97 -8.64 10.97 9.12
CA SER A 97 -7.63 11.41 10.10
C SER A 97 -6.23 11.50 9.51
N VAL A 98 -5.83 10.58 8.62
CA VAL A 98 -4.53 10.66 7.93
C VAL A 98 -4.49 11.81 6.92
N ARG A 99 -5.61 12.11 6.24
CA ARG A 99 -5.70 13.31 5.40
C ARG A 99 -5.47 14.58 6.21
N ALA A 100 -6.10 14.72 7.38
CA ALA A 100 -5.86 15.85 8.27
C ALA A 100 -4.40 15.92 8.76
N LEU A 101 -3.79 14.79 9.11
CA LEU A 101 -2.37 14.69 9.43
C LEU A 101 -1.48 15.20 8.28
N GLY A 102 -1.76 14.77 7.05
CA GLY A 102 -1.06 15.22 5.85
C GLY A 102 -1.06 16.74 5.70
N ARG A 103 -2.25 17.34 5.81
CA ARG A 103 -2.43 18.79 5.68
C ARG A 103 -1.74 19.55 6.81
N GLU A 104 -1.93 19.13 8.06
CA GLU A 104 -1.50 19.88 9.24
C GLU A 104 -0.02 19.71 9.57
N SER A 105 0.57 18.54 9.31
CA SER A 105 1.95 18.24 9.67
C SER A 105 2.92 18.28 8.49
N PHE A 106 2.42 18.11 7.27
CA PHE A 106 3.26 18.01 6.08
C PHE A 106 2.87 18.97 4.96
N ASP A 107 1.79 19.76 5.06
CA ASP A 107 1.31 20.56 3.91
C ASP A 107 1.21 19.68 2.64
N LEU A 108 0.65 18.48 2.80
CA LEU A 108 0.39 17.52 1.73
C LEU A 108 -1.09 17.15 1.73
N GLU A 109 -1.70 17.20 0.55
CA GLU A 109 -3.10 16.82 0.39
C GLU A 109 -3.23 15.33 0.04
N LEU A 110 -4.16 14.65 0.71
CA LEU A 110 -4.42 13.23 0.47
C LEU A 110 -5.73 13.05 -0.29
N ARG A 111 -5.65 12.40 -1.45
CA ARG A 111 -6.84 11.85 -2.10
C ARG A 111 -7.19 10.57 -1.36
N ILE A 112 -8.44 10.45 -0.91
CA ILE A 112 -8.94 9.26 -0.20
C ILE A 112 -10.33 8.88 -0.72
N GLY A 113 -10.59 7.58 -0.79
CA GLY A 113 -11.86 7.08 -1.28
C GLY A 113 -12.10 5.61 -0.98
N VAL A 114 -13.35 5.19 -1.15
CA VAL A 114 -13.75 3.78 -1.10
C VAL A 114 -14.70 3.47 -2.26
N VAL A 115 -14.42 2.37 -2.94
CA VAL A 115 -15.12 1.91 -4.14
C VAL A 115 -15.64 0.50 -3.85
N PRO A 116 -16.94 0.20 -4.02
CA PRO A 116 -17.46 -1.13 -3.78
C PRO A 116 -16.94 -2.09 -4.86
N VAL A 117 -16.63 -3.33 -4.48
CA VAL A 117 -16.15 -4.36 -5.40
C VAL A 117 -17.19 -4.66 -6.49
N SER A 118 -18.48 -4.58 -6.17
CA SER A 118 -19.55 -4.65 -7.16
C SER A 118 -19.42 -3.62 -8.29
N ALA A 119 -18.93 -2.40 -8.03
CA ALA A 119 -18.66 -1.42 -9.08
C ALA A 119 -17.42 -1.75 -9.90
N VAL A 120 -16.39 -2.35 -9.28
CA VAL A 120 -15.21 -2.88 -9.97
C VAL A 120 -15.62 -3.99 -10.93
N ARG A 121 -16.48 -4.91 -10.48
CA ARG A 121 -17.04 -5.99 -11.31
C ARG A 121 -17.90 -5.46 -12.44
N ALA A 122 -18.76 -4.47 -12.18
CA ALA A 122 -19.56 -3.81 -13.20
C ALA A 122 -18.73 -3.13 -14.30
N ALA A 123 -17.48 -2.76 -14.00
CA ALA A 123 -16.52 -2.24 -14.98
C ALA A 123 -15.72 -3.33 -15.71
N GLY A 124 -16.10 -4.60 -15.56
CA GLY A 124 -15.44 -5.75 -16.19
C GLY A 124 -14.06 -6.05 -15.60
N LYS A 125 -13.80 -5.63 -14.35
CA LYS A 125 -12.55 -5.90 -13.63
C LYS A 125 -12.80 -6.84 -12.45
N ARG A 126 -11.74 -7.49 -11.98
CA ARG A 126 -11.79 -8.39 -10.83
C ARG A 126 -10.81 -7.91 -9.77
N VAL A 127 -11.09 -8.23 -8.52
CA VAL A 127 -10.15 -8.06 -7.42
C VAL A 127 -9.74 -9.45 -6.98
N LEU A 128 -8.63 -9.94 -7.52
CA LEU A 128 -8.03 -11.22 -7.14
C LEU A 128 -6.97 -10.95 -6.08
N VAL A 129 -6.92 -11.77 -5.03
CA VAL A 129 -5.96 -11.64 -3.95
C VAL A 129 -5.33 -12.99 -3.58
N ALA A 130 -4.06 -12.96 -3.25
CA ALA A 130 -3.34 -14.00 -2.53
C ALA A 130 -2.38 -13.34 -1.53
N TYR A 131 -1.84 -14.12 -0.60
CA TYR A 131 -0.71 -13.69 0.23
C TYR A 131 0.56 -14.36 -0.26
N PHE A 132 1.62 -13.59 -0.52
CA PHE A 132 2.97 -14.13 -0.70
C PHE A 132 3.72 -14.14 0.63
N ARG A 133 4.31 -15.28 1.01
CA ARG A 133 5.16 -15.38 2.19
C ARG A 133 6.59 -14.97 1.85
N SER A 134 6.93 -13.69 2.08
CA SER A 134 8.31 -13.23 1.89
C SER A 134 9.23 -13.57 3.06
N SER A 135 8.67 -13.91 4.23
CA SER A 135 9.44 -14.41 5.38
C SER A 135 8.58 -15.28 6.30
N PRO A 136 9.17 -16.03 7.26
CA PRO A 136 8.40 -16.83 8.21
C PRO A 136 7.35 -16.03 9.01
N THR A 137 7.53 -14.72 9.14
CA THR A 137 6.69 -13.84 9.98
C THR A 137 5.91 -12.80 9.18
N TYR A 138 6.08 -12.72 7.87
CA TYR A 138 5.46 -11.70 7.04
C TYR A 138 4.76 -12.28 5.81
N LEU A 139 3.50 -11.89 5.66
CA LEU A 139 2.64 -12.17 4.51
C LEU A 139 2.35 -10.85 3.80
N GLN A 140 2.71 -10.76 2.54
CA GLN A 140 2.44 -9.62 1.69
C GLN A 140 1.23 -9.92 0.81
N ALA A 141 0.22 -9.06 0.80
CA ALA A 141 -0.86 -9.24 -0.17
C ALA A 141 -0.34 -8.95 -1.58
N VAL A 142 -0.70 -9.82 -2.51
CA VAL A 142 -0.51 -9.64 -3.95
C VAL A 142 -1.87 -9.60 -4.62
N PHE A 143 -2.04 -8.72 -5.60
CA PHE A 143 -3.32 -8.46 -6.25
C PHE A 143 -3.23 -8.65 -7.76
N ALA A 144 -4.31 -9.17 -8.34
CA ALA A 144 -4.47 -9.32 -9.78
C ALA A 144 -5.90 -8.99 -10.24
N GLY A 145 -6.16 -9.06 -11.55
CA GLY A 145 -7.49 -8.81 -12.14
C GLY A 145 -7.80 -7.34 -12.46
N GLY A 146 -6.86 -6.43 -12.21
CA GLY A 146 -6.92 -5.02 -12.59
C GLY A 146 -7.93 -4.17 -11.82
N GLY A 147 -8.63 -4.73 -10.83
CA GLY A 147 -9.64 -4.04 -10.04
C GLY A 147 -9.06 -2.96 -9.12
N MET A 148 -7.92 -3.23 -8.48
CA MET A 148 -7.22 -2.27 -7.62
C MET A 148 -6.81 -1.02 -8.40
N SER A 149 -6.11 -1.20 -9.53
CA SER A 149 -5.70 -0.09 -10.40
C SER A 149 -6.89 0.64 -11.02
N TRP A 150 -7.99 -0.04 -11.30
CA TRP A 150 -9.21 0.62 -11.76
C TRP A 150 -9.83 1.51 -10.68
N ALA A 151 -9.93 1.04 -9.44
CA ALA A 151 -10.45 1.81 -8.32
C ALA A 151 -9.60 3.08 -8.07
N GLU A 152 -8.27 2.95 -8.09
CA GLU A 152 -7.37 4.10 -7.98
C GLU A 152 -7.58 5.12 -9.11
N ARG A 153 -7.68 4.66 -10.37
CA ARG A 153 -7.94 5.56 -11.51
C ARG A 153 -9.28 6.27 -11.39
N VAL A 154 -10.33 5.59 -10.92
CA VAL A 154 -11.65 6.20 -10.71
C VAL A 154 -11.60 7.28 -9.63
N LEU A 155 -10.82 7.09 -8.57
CA LEU A 155 -10.64 8.10 -7.53
C LEU A 155 -9.83 9.31 -8.03
N LYS A 156 -8.90 9.10 -8.97
CA LYS A 156 -8.09 10.15 -9.60
C LYS A 156 -8.86 10.96 -10.65
N ASP A 157 -9.97 10.43 -11.16
CA ASP A 157 -10.82 11.08 -12.14
C ASP A 157 -11.88 11.96 -11.45
N GLU A 158 -11.79 13.29 -11.59
CA GLU A 158 -12.72 14.24 -10.98
C GLU A 158 -14.18 14.01 -11.39
N ALA A 159 -14.44 13.55 -12.61
CA ALA A 159 -15.79 13.31 -13.11
C ALA A 159 -16.41 12.03 -12.51
N ARG A 160 -15.59 11.10 -12.03
CA ARG A 160 -16.05 9.78 -11.53
C ARG A 160 -15.89 9.59 -10.03
N SER A 161 -14.96 10.31 -9.41
CA SER A 161 -14.60 10.17 -8.01
C SER A 161 -15.72 10.57 -7.06
N GLY A 162 -16.61 11.49 -7.45
CA GLY A 162 -17.57 12.14 -6.54
C GLY A 162 -18.37 11.21 -5.63
N ARG A 163 -18.83 10.04 -6.12
CA ARG A 163 -19.58 9.07 -5.30
C ARG A 163 -18.73 8.14 -4.43
N TYR A 164 -17.43 8.08 -4.70
CA TYR A 164 -16.48 7.16 -4.04
C TYR A 164 -15.49 7.89 -3.12
N ALA A 165 -15.22 9.17 -3.39
CA ALA A 165 -14.38 10.02 -2.56
C ALA A 165 -14.97 10.15 -1.14
N ILE A 166 -14.11 10.26 -0.14
CA ILE A 166 -14.54 10.58 1.22
C ILE A 166 -14.63 12.11 1.34
N PRO A 167 -15.84 12.68 1.49
CA PRO A 167 -16.03 14.13 1.50
C PRO A 167 -15.56 14.74 2.82
N GLY A 168 -15.03 15.97 2.74
CA GLY A 168 -14.78 16.88 3.89
C GLY A 168 -13.81 16.38 4.97
N ASP A 169 -13.38 17.25 5.87
CA ASP A 169 -12.53 16.84 7.00
C ASP A 169 -13.36 16.21 8.12
N THR A 170 -13.83 14.97 7.92
CA THR A 170 -14.45 14.14 8.96
C THR A 170 -13.40 13.48 9.87
N ALA A 171 -12.27 14.16 10.10
CA ALA A 171 -11.19 13.65 10.93
C ALA A 171 -11.67 13.56 12.38
N THR A 172 -11.30 12.49 13.07
CA THR A 172 -11.60 12.35 14.50
C THR A 172 -10.80 13.39 15.31
N ALA A 173 -11.36 13.81 16.45
CA ALA A 173 -10.64 14.70 17.37
C ALA A 173 -9.32 14.07 17.87
N ALA A 174 -9.27 12.73 17.97
CA ALA A 174 -8.13 11.97 18.45
C ALA A 174 -6.98 11.82 17.43
N GLY A 175 -7.16 12.27 16.17
CA GLY A 175 -6.16 12.12 15.12
C GLY A 175 -6.02 10.70 14.57
N ALA A 176 -5.00 10.48 13.73
CA ALA A 176 -4.72 9.16 13.17
C ALA A 176 -3.92 8.30 14.16
N ASP A 177 -4.34 7.05 14.39
CA ASP A 177 -3.54 6.13 15.20
C ASP A 177 -2.45 5.45 14.36
N CYS A 178 -1.29 6.09 14.27
CA CYS A 178 -0.14 5.55 13.56
C CYS A 178 0.83 4.78 14.48
N GLY A 179 0.33 4.25 15.61
CA GLY A 179 1.12 3.43 16.53
C GLY A 179 1.79 2.25 15.82
N GLY A 180 3.07 2.00 16.15
CA GLY A 180 3.89 0.97 15.53
C GLY A 180 4.62 1.39 14.25
N LEU A 181 4.36 2.60 13.73
CA LEU A 181 5.13 3.16 12.64
C LEU A 181 6.49 3.65 13.14
N GLU A 182 7.56 3.13 12.56
CA GLU A 182 8.94 3.59 12.81
C GLU A 182 9.69 3.73 11.48
N CYS A 183 10.35 4.86 11.27
CA CYS A 183 11.14 5.12 10.06
C CYS A 183 12.54 5.60 10.47
N ARG A 184 13.32 4.66 11.03
CA ARG A 184 14.60 4.97 11.70
C ARG A 184 15.84 4.53 10.94
N TRP A 185 15.69 3.84 9.81
CA TRP A 185 16.82 3.33 9.06
C TRP A 185 17.42 4.44 8.17
N SER A 186 18.76 4.46 8.09
CA SER A 186 19.48 5.22 7.09
C SER A 186 19.27 4.62 5.69
N GLU A 187 19.62 5.39 4.66
CA GLU A 187 19.67 4.90 3.29
C GLU A 187 20.54 3.65 3.18
N ILE A 188 20.06 2.67 2.41
CA ILE A 188 20.73 1.39 2.21
C ILE A 188 21.63 1.51 0.98
N VAL A 189 22.93 1.52 1.20
CA VAL A 189 23.93 1.58 0.11
C VAL A 189 24.04 0.21 -0.55
N SER A 190 24.02 0.17 -1.88
CA SER A 190 24.11 -1.08 -2.64
C SER A 190 25.39 -1.86 -2.30
N PRO A 191 25.30 -3.17 -2.02
CA PRO A 191 26.47 -4.03 -1.89
C PRO A 191 27.30 -4.14 -3.18
N HIS A 192 26.69 -3.89 -4.32
CA HIS A 192 27.25 -4.16 -5.65
C HIS A 192 27.42 -2.88 -6.50
N GLY A 193 27.32 -1.71 -5.88
CA GLY A 193 27.48 -0.41 -6.54
C GLY A 193 26.20 0.16 -7.15
N GLU A 194 25.26 -0.68 -7.58
CA GLU A 194 23.98 -0.28 -8.15
C GLU A 194 22.80 -1.02 -7.49
N THR A 195 21.66 -0.35 -7.35
CA THR A 195 20.38 -0.96 -6.98
C THR A 195 19.40 -0.76 -8.14
N VAL A 196 18.91 -1.84 -8.72
CA VAL A 196 17.95 -1.80 -9.83
C VAL A 196 16.54 -2.05 -9.28
N ALA A 197 15.60 -1.17 -9.63
CA ALA A 197 14.18 -1.36 -9.37
C ALA A 197 13.42 -1.41 -10.71
N LEU A 198 12.68 -2.49 -10.93
CA LEU A 198 11.92 -2.71 -12.17
C LEU A 198 10.43 -2.72 -11.88
N LEU A 199 9.67 -1.99 -12.69
CA LEU A 199 8.22 -2.11 -12.77
C LEU A 199 7.88 -2.75 -14.10
N VAL A 200 7.33 -3.96 -14.05
CA VAL A 200 6.96 -4.73 -15.24
C VAL A 200 5.44 -4.78 -15.32
N GLN A 201 4.90 -4.37 -16.46
CA GLN A 201 3.47 -4.51 -16.77
C GLN A 201 3.35 -5.32 -18.05
N ALA A 202 2.80 -6.52 -17.95
CA ALA A 202 2.46 -7.31 -19.11
C ALA A 202 1.31 -6.62 -19.89
N THR A 203 1.40 -6.65 -21.22
CA THR A 203 0.41 -6.05 -22.14
C THR A 203 -0.24 -7.12 -23.02
N GLY A 204 -0.43 -8.32 -22.46
CA GLY A 204 -1.03 -9.46 -23.15
C GLY A 204 -2.50 -9.21 -23.51
N TYR A 205 -3.07 -10.12 -24.30
CA TYR A 205 -4.48 -10.05 -24.70
C TYR A 205 -5.42 -10.77 -23.72
N ASP A 206 -4.85 -11.67 -22.91
CA ASP A 206 -5.56 -12.48 -21.93
C ASP A 206 -4.68 -12.77 -20.70
N ASP A 207 -5.31 -13.28 -19.64
CA ASP A 207 -4.64 -13.64 -18.39
C ASP A 207 -3.48 -14.64 -18.59
N ALA A 208 -3.61 -15.56 -19.54
CA ALA A 208 -2.61 -16.61 -19.78
C ALA A 208 -1.34 -16.04 -20.40
N SER A 209 -1.46 -15.16 -21.40
CA SER A 209 -0.34 -14.46 -22.03
C SER A 209 0.34 -13.47 -21.10
N GLU A 210 -0.43 -12.77 -20.24
CA GLU A 210 0.14 -11.94 -19.19
C GLU A 210 0.93 -12.77 -18.16
N SER A 211 0.35 -13.87 -17.70
CA SER A 211 0.99 -14.81 -16.77
C SER A 211 2.30 -15.35 -17.32
N GLU A 212 2.33 -15.76 -18.59
CA GLU A 212 3.54 -16.26 -19.25
C GLU A 212 4.62 -15.17 -19.35
N THR A 213 4.23 -13.93 -19.66
CA THR A 213 5.15 -12.80 -19.69
C THR A 213 5.77 -12.54 -18.32
N TYR A 214 4.98 -12.59 -17.25
CA TYR A 214 5.51 -12.43 -15.89
C TYR A 214 6.45 -13.57 -15.49
N ARG A 215 6.11 -14.82 -15.80
CA ARG A 215 7.02 -15.96 -15.55
C ARG A 215 8.35 -15.81 -16.29
N ALA A 216 8.30 -15.43 -17.57
CA ALA A 216 9.50 -15.20 -18.36
C ALA A 216 10.36 -14.06 -17.79
N ALA A 217 9.73 -12.96 -17.35
CA ALA A 217 10.43 -11.85 -16.72
C ALA A 217 11.08 -12.24 -15.39
N ILE A 218 10.37 -12.95 -14.52
CA ILE A 218 10.91 -13.46 -13.25
C ILE A 218 12.08 -14.40 -13.50
N ALA A 219 11.92 -15.37 -14.40
CA ALA A 219 12.98 -16.31 -14.76
C ALA A 219 14.23 -15.61 -15.34
N ALA A 220 14.04 -14.56 -16.14
CA ALA A 220 15.15 -13.77 -16.67
C ALA A 220 15.88 -12.99 -15.57
N ILE A 221 15.17 -12.43 -14.59
CA ILE A 221 15.74 -11.75 -13.43
C ILE A 221 16.53 -12.74 -12.57
N ASP A 222 15.96 -13.90 -12.27
CA ASP A 222 16.63 -14.96 -11.50
C ASP A 222 17.88 -15.48 -12.22
N ALA A 223 17.82 -15.64 -13.54
CA ALA A 223 18.99 -16.03 -14.34
C ALA A 223 20.10 -14.98 -14.35
N ALA A 224 19.74 -13.69 -14.36
CA ALA A 224 20.70 -12.59 -14.39
C ALA A 224 21.34 -12.30 -13.02
N TYR A 225 20.54 -12.31 -11.95
CA TYR A 225 20.96 -11.85 -10.62
C TYR A 225 21.11 -12.99 -9.59
N GLY A 226 20.67 -14.20 -9.92
CA GLY A 226 20.64 -15.33 -9.00
C GLY A 226 19.46 -15.28 -8.03
N ASP A 227 19.45 -16.20 -7.06
CA ASP A 227 18.37 -16.30 -6.08
C ASP A 227 18.20 -15.02 -5.24
N ALA A 228 17.02 -14.86 -4.64
CA ALA A 228 16.70 -13.72 -3.80
C ALA A 228 17.70 -13.50 -2.65
N ARG A 229 18.42 -14.53 -2.16
CA ARG A 229 19.41 -14.36 -1.08
C ARG A 229 20.66 -13.63 -1.56
N ARG A 230 20.99 -13.70 -2.85
CA ARG A 230 22.14 -13.02 -3.45
C ARG A 230 21.81 -11.61 -3.95
N SER A 231 20.57 -11.39 -4.38
CA SER A 231 20.14 -10.12 -4.98
C SER A 231 19.46 -9.15 -3.99
N HIS A 232 19.21 -9.57 -2.73
CA HIS A 232 18.64 -8.69 -1.71
C HIS A 232 19.58 -7.52 -1.36
N PRO A 233 19.11 -6.25 -1.48
CA PRO A 233 19.94 -5.08 -1.15
C PRO A 233 20.10 -4.88 0.37
N VAL A 234 19.28 -5.54 1.19
CA VAL A 234 19.24 -5.36 2.64
C VAL A 234 19.94 -6.52 3.34
N SER A 235 20.94 -6.23 4.17
CA SER A 235 21.57 -7.21 5.05
C SER A 235 21.65 -6.69 6.49
N ALA A 236 21.40 -7.55 7.48
CA ALA A 236 21.26 -7.16 8.88
C ALA A 236 22.52 -6.49 9.45
N ASP A 237 23.70 -6.91 8.99
CA ASP A 237 25.01 -6.37 9.35
C ASP A 237 25.27 -4.96 8.79
N ARG A 238 24.51 -4.52 7.78
CA ARG A 238 24.67 -3.22 7.11
C ARG A 238 23.61 -2.20 7.51
N LEU A 239 22.58 -2.61 8.24
CA LEU A 239 21.53 -1.72 8.71
C LEU A 239 22.10 -0.73 9.74
N ARG A 240 21.86 0.57 9.50
CA ARG A 240 22.27 1.65 10.39
C ARG A 240 21.08 2.51 10.74
N LEU A 241 20.92 2.80 12.03
CA LEU A 241 19.95 3.81 12.46
C LEU A 241 20.39 5.19 11.96
N GLY A 242 19.41 5.97 11.51
CA GLY A 242 19.58 7.37 11.13
C GLY A 242 19.83 8.25 12.35
N PRO A 243 20.32 9.48 12.14
CA PRO A 243 20.48 10.44 13.22
C PRO A 243 19.13 10.87 13.79
N ALA A 244 19.08 11.26 15.07
CA ALA A 244 17.86 11.73 15.72
C ALA A 244 17.20 12.91 15.00
N SER A 245 17.99 13.75 14.32
CA SER A 245 17.49 14.86 13.50
C SER A 245 16.62 14.42 12.32
N ALA A 246 16.72 13.15 11.90
CA ALA A 246 15.88 12.59 10.83
C ALA A 246 14.50 12.13 11.31
N LEU A 247 14.21 12.18 12.62
CA LEU A 247 12.98 11.66 13.21
C LEU A 247 11.82 12.67 13.24
N GLY A 248 12.01 13.89 12.72
CA GLY A 248 10.99 14.94 12.75
C GLY A 248 9.65 14.51 12.15
N GLY A 249 9.69 13.78 11.02
CA GLY A 249 8.50 13.20 10.41
C GLY A 249 7.82 12.16 11.31
N GLU A 250 8.57 11.17 11.82
CA GLU A 250 8.03 10.15 12.74
C GLU A 250 7.37 10.79 13.97
N GLN A 251 8.02 11.81 14.54
CA GLN A 251 7.48 12.56 15.67
C GLN A 251 6.18 13.28 15.30
N ALA A 252 6.13 13.94 14.15
CA ALA A 252 4.93 14.64 13.68
C ALA A 252 3.74 13.67 13.53
N VAL A 253 3.97 12.51 12.93
CA VAL A 253 2.96 11.44 12.78
C VAL A 253 2.48 10.93 14.14
N ARG A 254 3.40 10.60 15.04
CA ARG A 254 3.06 9.96 16.33
C ARG A 254 2.40 10.89 17.34
N THR A 255 2.66 12.19 17.24
CA THR A 255 2.16 13.20 18.19
C THR A 255 0.99 14.03 17.65
N HIS A 256 0.59 13.80 16.40
CA HIS A 256 -0.51 14.53 15.76
C HIS A 256 -1.77 14.52 16.63
N ARG A 257 -2.20 15.72 17.04
CA ARG A 257 -3.36 15.97 17.91
C ARG A 257 -3.35 15.22 19.26
N ARG A 258 -2.20 14.67 19.69
CA ARG A 258 -2.03 13.98 20.98
C ARG A 258 -1.27 14.81 22.04
N GLY A 259 -0.88 16.04 21.70
CA GLY A 259 -0.09 16.90 22.58
C GLY A 259 1.37 16.39 22.73
N LEU A 260 2.29 17.28 23.10
CA LEU A 260 3.73 17.00 23.16
C LEU A 260 4.16 15.92 24.19
N GLY A 261 3.23 15.42 25.02
CA GLY A 261 3.51 14.50 26.14
C GLY A 261 3.01 13.07 25.97
N ALA A 262 2.25 12.74 24.92
CA ALA A 262 1.78 11.37 24.69
C ALA A 262 2.88 10.55 23.99
N ARG A 263 3.57 9.69 24.74
CA ARG A 263 4.55 8.72 24.22
C ARG A 263 3.88 7.42 23.80
#